data_AF-A0A7G1PGI6-F1
#
_entry.id   AF-A0A7G1PGI6-F1
#
_cell.length_a   1.000
_cell.length_b   1.000
_cell.length_c   1.000
_cell.angle_alpha   90.00
_cell.angle_beta   90.00
_cell.angle_gamma   90.00
#
_symmetry.space_group_name_H-M   'P 1'
#
loop_
_entity.id
_entity.type
_entity.pdbx_description
1 polymer ?
#
loop_
_entity_poly.entity_id
_entity_poly.type
_entity_poly.pdbx_seq_one_letter_code
_entity_poly.pdbx_strand_id
1 'polypeptide(L)'
;MEKRSGAGMGEIVKGLERALLTRPVPTKDAAVRFLLRAEKGSTKNVAVLLGISQRTVQRWVTTRPGMRRRPSAVHAGLIDEAVRARWQPLVRARLRARTESDGFVFHTRARFGFAAPAGSSDDPRVRLITQYLSGEVARELFAARDASGGEQQQMVILARALGHAYFRDGGRRAHGLGIAFTDVEFADFSID
;
A
#
# COMPACT_ATOMS: atom_id res chain seq x y z
N MET A 1 5.74 -12.20 -25.72
CA MET A 1 4.65 -11.37 -25.16
C MET A 1 5.01 -11.07 -23.71
N GLU A 2 5.87 -10.08 -23.52
CA GLU A 2 6.53 -9.83 -22.23
C GLU A 2 6.36 -8.35 -21.87
N LYS A 3 5.31 -8.08 -21.10
CA LYS A 3 5.06 -6.83 -20.39
C LYS A 3 4.39 -7.17 -19.07
N ARG A 4 5.17 -7.62 -18.09
CA ARG A 4 4.71 -7.79 -16.69
C ARG A 4 5.62 -7.11 -15.65
N SER A 5 6.68 -6.41 -16.07
CA SER A 5 7.63 -5.77 -15.17
C SER A 5 7.03 -4.66 -14.28
N GLY A 6 5.81 -4.19 -14.56
CA GLY A 6 5.07 -3.22 -13.73
C GLY A 6 3.98 -3.81 -12.84
N ALA A 7 3.61 -5.09 -13.00
CA ALA A 7 2.41 -5.65 -12.37
C ALA A 7 2.59 -5.99 -10.88
N GLY A 8 3.82 -6.27 -10.43
CA GLY A 8 4.09 -6.68 -9.05
C GLY A 8 4.50 -5.55 -8.10
N MET A 9 5.07 -4.46 -8.60
CA MET A 9 5.55 -3.35 -7.75
C MET A 9 4.40 -2.74 -6.92
N GLY A 10 3.26 -2.50 -7.59
CA GLY A 10 2.02 -2.00 -6.99
C GLY A 10 1.50 -2.81 -5.80
N GLU A 11 1.84 -4.10 -5.70
CA GLU A 11 1.33 -4.94 -4.63
C GLU A 11 1.98 -4.63 -3.28
N ILE A 12 3.23 -4.18 -3.26
CA ILE A 12 3.92 -3.78 -2.02
C ILE A 12 3.22 -2.55 -1.42
N VAL A 13 3.00 -1.52 -2.24
CA VAL A 13 2.35 -0.28 -1.80
C VAL A 13 0.93 -0.57 -1.31
N LYS A 14 0.14 -1.32 -2.10
CA LYS A 14 -1.22 -1.71 -1.72
C LYS A 14 -1.26 -2.58 -0.47
N GLY A 15 -0.35 -3.54 -0.35
CA GLY A 15 -0.22 -4.41 0.83
C GLY A 15 0.02 -3.60 2.10
N LEU A 16 0.98 -2.67 2.04
CA LEU A 16 1.29 -1.79 3.16
C LEU A 16 0.14 -0.83 3.47
N GLU A 17 -0.59 -0.33 2.47
CA GLU A 17 -1.83 0.43 2.69
C GLU A 17 -2.89 -0.37 3.44
N ARG A 18 -3.14 -1.62 3.01
CA ARG A 18 -4.14 -2.48 3.63
C ARG A 18 -3.81 -2.76 5.10
N ALA A 19 -2.54 -3.01 5.40
CA ALA A 19 -2.10 -3.31 6.76
C ALA A 19 -2.27 -2.14 7.73
N LEU A 20 -2.23 -0.90 7.24
CA LEU A 20 -2.47 0.30 8.06
C LEU A 20 -3.96 0.62 8.27
N LEU A 21 -4.86 -0.27 7.89
CA LEU A 21 -6.30 -0.10 8.01
C LEU A 21 -6.91 -1.27 8.80
N THR A 22 -7.90 -0.94 9.63
CA THR A 22 -8.70 -1.95 10.37
C THR A 22 -10.09 -2.15 9.79
N ARG A 23 -10.51 -1.27 8.87
CA ARG A 23 -11.81 -1.35 8.19
C ARG A 23 -11.64 -1.04 6.71
N PRO A 24 -12.43 -1.66 5.82
CA PRO A 24 -12.37 -1.39 4.40
C PRO A 24 -12.63 0.08 4.11
N VAL A 25 -11.91 0.62 3.13
CA VAL A 25 -12.13 2.00 2.64
C VAL A 25 -13.55 2.11 2.09
N PRO A 26 -14.35 3.12 2.49
CA PRO A 26 -15.69 3.32 1.97
C PRO A 26 -15.67 3.52 0.46
N THR A 27 -16.58 2.85 -0.25
CA THR A 27 -16.71 2.97 -1.70
C THR A 27 -18.11 3.44 -2.10
N LYS A 28 -18.25 3.92 -3.35
CA LYS A 28 -19.53 4.33 -3.94
C LYS A 28 -20.29 5.32 -3.04
N ASP A 29 -21.55 5.03 -2.72
CA ASP A 29 -22.39 5.87 -1.86
C ASP A 29 -21.84 6.06 -0.45
N ALA A 30 -21.14 5.05 0.10
CA ALA A 30 -20.54 5.15 1.42
C ALA A 30 -19.37 6.14 1.44
N ALA A 31 -18.62 6.25 0.34
CA ALA A 31 -17.55 7.22 0.15
C ALA A 31 -18.08 8.66 0.20
N VAL A 32 -19.14 8.95 -0.56
CA VAL A 32 -19.76 10.27 -0.58
C VAL A 32 -20.33 10.64 0.80
N ARG A 33 -21.00 9.70 1.48
CA ARG A 33 -21.50 9.91 2.85
C ARG A 33 -20.37 10.14 3.85
N PHE A 34 -19.26 9.44 3.71
CA PHE A 34 -18.08 9.64 4.55
C PHE A 34 -17.53 11.05 4.39
N LEU A 35 -17.32 11.52 3.15
CA LEU A 35 -16.84 12.88 2.89
C LEU A 35 -17.81 13.94 3.42
N LEU A 36 -19.12 13.76 3.22
CA LEU A 36 -20.12 14.65 3.80
C LEU A 36 -19.99 14.71 5.33
N ARG A 37 -19.87 13.57 6.01
CA ARG A 37 -19.71 13.54 7.47
C ARG A 37 -18.43 14.24 7.91
N ALA A 38 -17.32 13.98 7.23
CA ALA A 38 -16.04 14.63 7.51
C ALA A 38 -16.14 16.16 7.36
N GLU A 39 -16.92 16.62 6.38
CA GLU A 39 -17.16 18.03 6.11
C GLU A 39 -18.44 18.58 6.77
N LYS A 40 -18.86 17.99 7.90
CA LYS A 40 -20.00 18.44 8.73
C LYS A 40 -21.33 18.59 7.97
N GLY A 41 -21.54 17.76 6.94
CA GLY A 41 -22.71 17.75 6.07
C GLY A 41 -22.69 18.79 4.94
N SER A 42 -21.63 19.59 4.81
CA SER A 42 -21.56 20.68 3.84
C SER A 42 -21.22 20.18 2.43
N THR A 43 -22.20 20.20 1.53
CA THR A 43 -21.99 19.94 0.09
C THR A 43 -21.03 20.95 -0.55
N LYS A 44 -20.99 22.19 -0.03
CA LYS A 44 -20.06 23.23 -0.49
C LYS A 44 -18.62 22.85 -0.16
N ASN A 45 -18.36 22.40 1.07
CA ASN A 45 -17.01 22.03 1.49
C ASN A 45 -16.52 20.78 0.75
N VAL A 46 -17.38 19.77 0.56
CA VAL A 46 -17.04 18.61 -0.27
C VAL A 46 -16.73 19.02 -1.71
N ALA A 47 -17.44 20.00 -2.27
CA ALA A 47 -17.18 20.49 -3.61
C ALA A 47 -15.83 21.22 -3.73
N VAL A 48 -15.50 22.06 -2.75
CA VAL A 48 -14.19 22.71 -2.63
C VAL A 48 -13.09 21.66 -2.50
N LEU A 49 -13.28 20.67 -1.63
CA LEU A 49 -12.36 19.58 -1.41
C LEU A 49 -12.05 18.81 -2.70
N LEU A 50 -13.09 18.50 -3.48
CA LEU A 50 -12.96 17.73 -4.71
C LEU A 50 -12.61 18.59 -5.93
N GLY A 51 -12.55 19.93 -5.79
CA GLY A 51 -12.30 20.84 -6.92
C GLY A 51 -13.42 20.84 -7.97
N ILE A 52 -14.67 20.65 -7.57
CA ILE A 52 -15.83 20.54 -8.48
C ILE A 52 -16.96 21.50 -8.09
N SER A 53 -18.00 21.57 -8.93
CA SER A 53 -19.17 22.39 -8.61
C SER A 53 -19.99 21.80 -7.45
N GLN A 54 -20.50 22.66 -6.55
CA GLN A 54 -21.42 22.25 -5.48
C GLN A 54 -22.67 21.55 -6.02
N ARG A 55 -23.18 22.01 -7.17
CA ARG A 55 -24.33 21.39 -7.84
C ARG A 55 -24.06 19.93 -8.22
N THR A 56 -22.82 19.60 -8.60
CA THR A 56 -22.41 18.22 -8.87
C THR A 56 -22.56 17.36 -7.62
N VAL A 57 -22.05 17.82 -6.47
CA VAL A 57 -22.16 17.11 -5.19
C VAL A 57 -23.63 16.95 -4.78
N GLN A 58 -24.43 18.01 -4.89
CA GLN A 58 -25.87 17.98 -4.58
C GLN A 58 -26.62 16.92 -5.39
N ARG A 59 -26.27 16.70 -6.66
CA ARG A 59 -26.89 15.66 -7.50
C ARG A 59 -26.60 14.24 -7.01
N TRP A 60 -25.51 14.01 -6.28
CA TRP A 60 -25.17 12.69 -5.73
C TRP A 60 -25.92 12.37 -4.44
N VAL A 61 -26.25 13.40 -3.68
CA VAL A 61 -26.77 13.29 -2.30
C VAL A 61 -28.25 13.62 -2.19
N THR A 62 -28.87 14.13 -3.26
CA THR A 62 -30.31 14.43 -3.29
C THR A 62 -31.15 13.19 -2.98
N THR A 63 -32.18 13.39 -2.15
CA THR A 63 -33.17 12.36 -1.78
C THR A 63 -34.37 12.34 -2.72
N ARG A 64 -34.48 13.31 -3.64
CA ARG A 64 -35.62 13.39 -4.56
C ARG A 64 -35.57 12.23 -5.57
N PRO A 65 -36.62 11.39 -5.66
CA PRO A 65 -36.67 10.26 -6.60
C PRO A 65 -36.39 10.69 -8.05
N GLY A 66 -35.68 9.86 -8.82
CA GLY A 66 -35.36 10.12 -10.23
C GLY A 66 -34.29 11.19 -10.51
N MET A 67 -33.95 12.04 -9.53
CA MET A 67 -32.95 13.12 -9.72
C MET A 67 -31.54 12.76 -9.26
N ARG A 68 -31.40 11.70 -8.45
CA ARG A 68 -30.10 11.26 -7.94
C ARG A 68 -29.22 10.73 -9.07
N ARG A 69 -27.96 11.18 -9.12
CA ARG A 69 -26.99 10.78 -10.14
C ARG A 69 -25.79 10.11 -9.49
N ARG A 70 -25.16 9.20 -10.23
CA ARG A 70 -23.90 8.58 -9.80
C ARG A 70 -22.71 9.46 -10.23
N PRO A 71 -21.63 9.51 -9.43
CA PRO A 71 -20.36 10.09 -9.88
C PRO A 71 -19.90 9.43 -11.18
N SER A 72 -19.38 10.22 -12.12
CA SER A 72 -18.67 9.69 -13.29
C SER A 72 -17.34 9.04 -12.85
N ALA A 73 -16.66 8.32 -13.75
CA ALA A 73 -15.37 7.68 -13.44
C ALA A 73 -14.33 8.68 -12.90
N VAL A 74 -14.22 9.86 -13.51
CA VAL A 74 -13.33 10.94 -13.05
C VAL A 74 -13.67 11.37 -11.63
N HIS A 75 -14.94 11.64 -11.35
CA HIS A 75 -15.38 12.03 -10.00
C HIS A 75 -15.21 10.90 -8.98
N ALA A 76 -15.40 9.65 -9.39
CA ALA A 76 -15.18 8.50 -8.53
C ALA A 76 -13.70 8.40 -8.11
N GLY A 77 -12.76 8.70 -9.02
CA GLY A 77 -11.33 8.80 -8.72
C GLY A 77 -11.03 9.90 -7.68
N LEU A 78 -11.56 11.11 -7.89
CA LEU A 78 -11.40 12.23 -6.94
C LEU A 78 -11.97 11.89 -5.56
N ILE A 79 -13.15 11.24 -5.51
CA ILE A 79 -13.76 10.78 -4.26
C ILE A 79 -12.86 9.75 -3.58
N ASP A 80 -12.36 8.76 -4.32
CA ASP A 80 -11.51 7.68 -3.77
C ASP A 80 -10.22 8.25 -3.16
N GLU A 81 -9.55 9.16 -3.87
CA GLU A 81 -8.35 9.84 -3.37
C GLU A 81 -8.65 10.64 -2.09
N ALA A 82 -9.70 11.47 -2.11
CA ALA A 82 -10.08 12.28 -0.96
C ALA A 82 -10.48 11.44 0.26
N VAL A 83 -11.13 10.29 0.04
CA VAL A 83 -11.49 9.32 1.09
C VAL A 83 -10.25 8.66 1.64
N ARG A 84 -9.36 8.12 0.80
CA ARG A 84 -8.12 7.46 1.23
C ARG A 84 -7.23 8.39 2.05
N ALA A 85 -7.13 9.66 1.65
CA ALA A 85 -6.37 10.66 2.39
C ALA A 85 -6.90 10.88 3.83
N ARG A 86 -8.20 10.72 4.06
CA ARG A 86 -8.88 11.01 5.34
C ARG A 86 -9.32 9.78 6.12
N TRP A 87 -9.21 8.59 5.53
CA TRP A 87 -9.70 7.37 6.16
C TRP A 87 -8.76 6.93 7.28
N GLN A 88 -9.34 6.73 8.47
CA GLN A 88 -8.66 6.12 9.63
C GLN A 88 -7.30 6.76 10.02
N PRO A 89 -7.15 8.10 10.12
CA PRO A 89 -5.84 8.73 10.31
C PRO A 89 -5.16 8.32 11.63
N LEU A 90 -5.91 8.29 12.73
CA LEU A 90 -5.39 7.89 14.04
C LEU A 90 -5.00 6.39 14.09
N VAL A 91 -5.76 5.54 13.40
CA VAL A 91 -5.46 4.11 13.30
C VAL A 91 -4.20 3.90 12.46
N ARG A 92 -4.08 4.59 11.31
CA ARG A 92 -2.88 4.54 10.47
C ARG A 92 -1.63 4.97 11.24
N ALA A 93 -1.71 6.08 11.98
CA ALA A 93 -0.61 6.56 12.81
C ALA A 93 -0.24 5.56 13.93
N ARG A 94 -1.24 5.00 14.62
CA ARG A 94 -1.03 4.00 15.68
C ARG A 94 -0.40 2.72 15.14
N LEU A 95 -0.90 2.20 14.02
CA LEU A 95 -0.37 0.98 13.39
C LEU A 95 1.04 1.20 12.85
N ARG A 96 1.31 2.36 12.23
CA ARG A 96 2.67 2.75 11.83
C ARG A 96 3.62 2.72 13.02
N ALA A 97 3.30 3.45 14.09
CA ALA A 97 4.15 3.53 15.28
C ALA A 97 4.40 2.14 15.91
N ARG A 98 3.37 1.29 15.95
CA ARG A 98 3.51 -0.10 16.41
C ARG A 98 4.45 -0.90 15.50
N THR A 99 4.24 -0.83 14.19
CA THR A 99 5.08 -1.55 13.21
C THR A 99 6.54 -1.11 13.29
N GLU A 100 6.80 0.18 13.51
CA GLU A 100 8.14 0.76 13.67
C GLU A 100 8.83 0.38 14.99
N SER A 101 8.05 0.10 16.03
CA SER A 101 8.51 -0.37 17.35
C SER A 101 8.81 -1.86 17.32
N ASP A 102 7.80 -2.65 16.94
CA ASP A 102 7.80 -4.08 17.17
C ASP A 102 8.34 -4.79 15.93
N GLY A 103 7.76 -4.48 14.77
CA GLY A 103 8.05 -5.12 13.49
C GLY A 103 6.77 -5.57 12.81
N PHE A 104 6.90 -6.47 11.83
CA PHE A 104 5.76 -7.01 11.10
C PHE A 104 6.09 -8.36 10.46
N VAL A 105 5.07 -9.14 10.17
CA VAL A 105 5.21 -10.34 9.33
C VAL A 105 4.96 -9.95 7.88
N PHE A 106 5.93 -10.25 7.01
CA PHE A 106 5.82 -10.09 5.57
C PHE A 106 5.50 -11.43 4.92
N HIS A 107 4.37 -11.49 4.22
CA HIS A 107 3.93 -12.65 3.46
C HIS A 107 3.92 -12.29 1.97
N THR A 108 4.69 -13.00 1.15
CA THR A 108 4.79 -12.71 -0.28
C THR A 108 5.04 -13.95 -1.11
N ARG A 109 4.51 -13.92 -2.32
CA ARG A 109 4.91 -14.83 -3.40
C ARG A 109 5.52 -14.01 -4.53
N ALA A 110 6.80 -14.26 -4.80
CA ALA A 110 7.55 -13.53 -5.80
C ALA A 110 8.65 -14.42 -6.40
N ARG A 111 9.27 -13.97 -7.49
CA ARG A 111 10.43 -14.60 -8.12
C ARG A 111 11.71 -13.99 -7.57
N PHE A 112 12.58 -14.79 -6.96
CA PHE A 112 13.80 -14.35 -6.29
C PHE A 112 15.05 -14.71 -7.09
N GLY A 113 15.88 -13.72 -7.39
CA GLY A 113 17.23 -13.89 -7.96
C GLY A 113 18.31 -13.72 -6.91
N PHE A 114 19.50 -14.28 -7.19
CA PHE A 114 20.60 -14.38 -6.23
C PHE A 114 21.89 -13.84 -6.84
N ALA A 115 22.54 -12.91 -6.15
CA ALA A 115 23.86 -12.42 -6.51
C ALA A 115 24.85 -12.75 -5.37
N ALA A 116 25.95 -13.43 -5.66
CA ALA A 116 27.00 -13.72 -4.69
C ALA A 116 28.38 -13.31 -5.23
N PRO A 117 29.40 -13.11 -4.37
CA PRO A 117 30.75 -12.78 -4.81
C PRO A 117 31.37 -13.83 -5.77
N ALA A 118 30.96 -15.09 -5.64
CA ALA A 118 31.40 -16.19 -6.50
C ALA A 118 30.62 -16.30 -7.83
N GLY A 119 29.67 -15.40 -8.10
CA GLY A 119 28.83 -15.38 -9.29
C GLY A 119 27.34 -15.13 -8.98
N SER A 120 26.61 -14.63 -9.96
CA SER A 120 25.14 -14.56 -9.94
C SER A 120 24.55 -15.90 -10.36
N SER A 121 23.43 -16.30 -9.75
CA SER A 121 22.63 -17.40 -10.28
C SER A 121 21.54 -16.84 -11.18
N ASP A 122 21.59 -17.20 -12.46
CA ASP A 122 20.63 -16.77 -13.48
C ASP A 122 19.31 -17.56 -13.46
N ASP A 123 19.08 -18.41 -12.44
CA ASP A 123 17.82 -19.16 -12.26
C ASP A 123 16.98 -18.56 -11.12
N PRO A 124 16.27 -17.45 -11.35
CA PRO A 124 15.44 -16.84 -10.34
C PRO A 124 14.20 -17.71 -10.07
N ARG A 125 13.96 -18.03 -8.80
CA ARG A 125 12.93 -19.01 -8.39
C ARG A 125 11.75 -18.38 -7.71
N VAL A 126 10.55 -18.85 -8.05
CA VAL A 126 9.34 -18.48 -7.30
C VAL A 126 9.42 -19.07 -5.89
N ARG A 127 9.17 -18.23 -4.90
CA ARG A 127 9.09 -18.62 -3.49
C ARG A 127 7.87 -17.98 -2.86
N LEU A 128 7.22 -18.75 -1.99
CA LEU A 128 6.25 -18.28 -1.02
C LEU A 128 7.01 -18.10 0.30
N ILE A 129 7.11 -16.87 0.80
CA ILE A 129 7.85 -16.55 2.02
C ILE A 129 6.89 -15.90 3.01
N THR A 130 6.93 -16.39 4.25
CA THR A 130 6.35 -15.74 5.42
C THR A 130 7.49 -15.48 6.39
N GLN A 131 7.83 -14.23 6.63
CA GLN A 131 8.99 -13.87 7.44
C GLN A 131 8.71 -12.66 8.31
N TYR A 132 9.08 -12.75 9.58
CA TYR A 132 9.13 -11.60 10.47
C TYR A 132 10.27 -10.66 10.08
N LEU A 133 9.98 -9.37 9.97
CA LEU A 133 10.93 -8.29 9.70
C LEU A 133 10.88 -7.27 10.85
N SER A 134 12.03 -6.68 11.18
CA SER A 134 12.18 -5.81 12.35
C SER A 134 11.50 -4.45 12.19
N GLY A 135 11.24 -3.76 13.30
CA GLY A 135 10.74 -2.39 13.30
C GLY A 135 11.67 -1.37 12.63
N GLU A 136 12.98 -1.65 12.57
CA GLU A 136 13.93 -0.85 11.78
C GLU A 136 13.63 -0.92 10.27
N VAL A 137 13.35 -2.11 9.76
CA VAL A 137 12.91 -2.30 8.37
C VAL A 137 11.59 -1.55 8.13
N ALA A 138 10.66 -1.59 9.08
CA ALA A 138 9.40 -0.84 8.98
C ALA A 138 9.64 0.68 8.88
N ARG A 139 10.51 1.24 9.70
CA ARG A 139 10.88 2.66 9.65
C ARG A 139 11.43 3.06 8.29
N GLU A 140 12.34 2.26 7.73
CA GLU A 140 12.88 2.50 6.39
C GLU A 140 11.80 2.40 5.31
N LEU A 141 10.88 1.43 5.41
CA LEU A 141 9.78 1.27 4.45
C LEU A 141 8.81 2.44 4.45
N PHE A 142 8.45 2.97 5.62
CA PHE A 142 7.58 4.14 5.71
C PHE A 142 8.31 5.41 5.27
N ALA A 143 9.58 5.57 5.62
CA ALA A 143 10.38 6.70 5.14
C ALA A 143 10.50 6.70 3.60
N ALA A 144 10.75 5.53 3.01
CA ALA A 144 10.79 5.36 1.56
C ALA A 144 9.44 5.69 0.90
N ARG A 145 8.34 5.26 1.52
CA ARG A 145 6.98 5.55 1.04
C ARG A 145 6.64 7.03 1.05
N ASP A 146 7.04 7.72 2.11
CA ASP A 146 6.75 9.15 2.30
C ASP A 146 7.59 10.02 1.33
N ALA A 147 8.67 9.46 0.77
CA ALA A 147 9.44 10.08 -0.31
C ALA A 147 8.81 9.80 -1.70
N SER A 148 8.80 10.81 -2.58
CA SER A 148 8.32 10.69 -3.96
C SER A 148 9.08 9.58 -4.72
N GLY A 149 8.35 8.63 -5.34
CA GLY A 149 8.95 7.51 -6.08
C GLY A 149 9.33 6.28 -5.23
N GLY A 150 8.82 6.20 -3.99
CA GLY A 150 9.23 5.23 -2.97
C GLY A 150 9.08 3.73 -3.25
N GLU A 151 8.33 3.33 -4.28
CA GLU A 151 7.98 1.91 -4.48
C GLU A 151 9.20 1.03 -4.80
N GLN A 152 10.09 1.49 -5.69
CA GLN A 152 11.33 0.77 -5.99
C GLN A 152 12.24 0.68 -4.76
N GLN A 153 12.31 1.76 -3.98
CA GLN A 153 13.10 1.81 -2.76
C GLN A 153 12.54 0.84 -1.71
N GLN A 154 11.22 0.74 -1.56
CA GLN A 154 10.58 -0.25 -0.69
C GLN A 154 10.92 -1.68 -1.10
N MET A 155 10.96 -1.97 -2.40
CA MET A 155 11.35 -3.30 -2.89
C MET A 155 12.82 -3.62 -2.53
N VAL A 156 13.74 -2.66 -2.69
CA VAL A 156 15.15 -2.82 -2.30
C VAL A 156 15.28 -3.08 -0.80
N ILE A 157 14.55 -2.32 0.03
CA ILE A 157 14.54 -2.51 1.49
C ILE A 157 14.05 -3.91 1.86
N LEU A 158 12.92 -4.36 1.28
CA LEU A 158 12.38 -5.70 1.51
C LEU A 158 13.33 -6.79 1.02
N ALA A 159 13.99 -6.61 -0.12
CA ALA A 159 14.92 -7.61 -0.67
C ALA A 159 16.15 -7.77 0.22
N ARG A 160 16.71 -6.66 0.71
CA ARG A 160 17.80 -6.65 1.69
C ARG A 160 17.38 -7.32 3.00
N ALA A 161 16.18 -6.98 3.50
CA ALA A 161 15.64 -7.50 4.74
C ALA A 161 15.36 -9.02 4.67
N LEU A 162 14.70 -9.49 3.60
CA LEU A 162 14.48 -10.92 3.35
C LEU A 162 15.79 -11.67 3.12
N GLY A 163 16.74 -11.06 2.39
CA GLY A 163 18.08 -11.61 2.23
C GLY A 163 18.74 -11.89 3.57
N HIS A 164 18.64 -10.94 4.52
CA HIS A 164 19.16 -11.12 5.86
C HIS A 164 18.38 -12.15 6.69
N ALA A 165 17.07 -11.93 6.86
CA ALA A 165 16.25 -12.69 7.79
C ALA A 165 15.99 -14.13 7.33
N TYR A 166 15.71 -14.33 6.04
CA TYR A 166 15.29 -15.63 5.50
C TYR A 166 16.44 -16.38 4.83
N PHE A 167 17.14 -15.74 3.88
CA PHE A 167 18.14 -16.45 3.06
C PHE A 167 19.49 -16.65 3.75
N ARG A 168 19.88 -15.71 4.63
CA ARG A 168 21.11 -15.79 5.42
C ARG A 168 20.90 -16.24 6.86
N ASP A 169 19.67 -16.63 7.21
CA ASP A 169 19.32 -17.12 8.54
C ASP A 169 19.78 -16.16 9.67
N GLY A 170 19.42 -14.87 9.52
CA GLY A 170 19.84 -13.82 10.46
C GLY A 170 21.34 -13.49 10.41
N GLY A 171 22.01 -13.80 9.29
CA GLY A 171 23.44 -13.58 9.12
C GLY A 171 24.33 -14.74 9.56
N ARG A 172 23.77 -15.89 9.94
CA ARG A 172 24.51 -17.10 10.32
C ARG A 172 25.12 -17.86 9.14
N ARG A 173 24.64 -17.63 7.92
CA ARG A 173 25.13 -18.32 6.70
C ARG A 173 25.06 -17.43 5.47
N ALA A 174 25.67 -17.90 4.38
CA ALA A 174 25.62 -17.27 3.06
C ALA A 174 26.01 -15.77 3.09
N HIS A 175 27.10 -15.46 3.79
CA HIS A 175 27.63 -14.11 3.88
C HIS A 175 27.88 -13.52 2.48
N GLY A 176 27.51 -12.25 2.28
CA GLY A 176 27.65 -11.57 1.00
C GLY A 176 26.58 -11.92 -0.06
N LEU A 177 25.62 -12.82 0.23
CA LEU A 177 24.53 -13.14 -0.70
C LEU A 177 23.55 -11.95 -0.84
N GLY A 178 23.56 -11.26 -1.97
CA GLY A 178 22.54 -10.29 -2.37
C GLY A 178 21.29 -10.96 -2.93
N ILE A 179 20.12 -10.40 -2.60
CA ILE A 179 18.82 -10.86 -3.11
C ILE A 179 18.14 -9.70 -3.83
N ALA A 180 17.51 -10.01 -4.95
CA ALA A 180 16.50 -9.18 -5.58
C ALA A 180 15.28 -10.05 -5.89
N PHE A 181 14.10 -9.46 -5.97
CA PHE A 181 12.91 -10.19 -6.39
C PHE A 181 12.07 -9.37 -7.36
N THR A 182 11.38 -10.07 -8.26
CA THR A 182 10.50 -9.52 -9.30
C THR A 182 9.20 -10.30 -9.30
N ASP A 183 8.27 -9.90 -10.18
CA ASP A 183 7.02 -10.63 -10.44
C ASP A 183 6.27 -10.99 -9.15
N VAL A 184 6.16 -10.00 -8.28
CA VAL A 184 5.41 -10.12 -7.02
C VAL A 184 3.95 -10.42 -7.36
N GLU A 185 3.50 -11.62 -7.02
CA GLU A 185 2.11 -12.03 -7.19
C GLU A 185 1.24 -11.38 -6.12
N PHE A 186 1.75 -11.30 -4.89
CA PHE A 186 1.15 -10.55 -3.80
C PHE A 186 2.20 -10.17 -2.74
N ALA A 187 1.86 -9.14 -1.95
CA ALA A 187 2.62 -8.69 -0.80
C ALA A 187 1.64 -8.30 0.30
N ASP A 188 1.67 -9.02 1.41
CA ASP A 188 0.82 -8.79 2.58
C ASP A 188 1.67 -8.57 3.83
N PHE A 189 1.18 -7.67 4.69
CA PHE A 189 1.87 -7.23 5.88
C PHE A 189 0.91 -7.45 7.06
N SER A 190 1.33 -8.24 8.04
CA SER A 190 0.58 -8.48 9.26
C SER A 190 1.25 -7.75 10.42
N ILE A 191 0.46 -6.97 11.15
CA ILE A 191 0.87 -6.18 12.30
C ILE A 191 0.07 -6.73 13.48
N ASP A 192 0.76 -7.32 14.45
CA ASP A 192 0.15 -7.86 15.67
C ASP A 192 -0.15 -6.77 16.71
#